data_AF-A0A7Y5TWM7-F1
#
_entry.id   AF-A0A7Y5TWM7-F1
#
_cell.length_a   1.000
_cell.length_b   1.000
_cell.length_c   1.000
_cell.angle_alpha   90.00
_cell.angle_beta   90.00
_cell.angle_gamma   90.00
#
_symmetry.space_group_name_H-M   'P 1'
#
loop_
_entity.id
_entity.type
_entity.pdbx_description
1 polymer ?
#
loop_
_entity_poly.entity_id
_entity_poly.type
_entity_poly.pdbx_seq_one_letter_code
_entity_poly.pdbx_strand_id
1 'polypeptide(L)'
;MITMLSPALSALAALAAPHLSLVVLVVKATIILVAALGTTMAMQRTSAGARHLVWLVTLGTLLIMPALTAWGPLPLRVLPAAVERTPRAAEAAPVVADLTVPTLNDAPTSNGPVVASTTSTATPSRMTRLSASLAGMSGVALAFLVWGAVMLAIGCSLVWSALVVRRIVAHARPLDGSEWLSPLWEVSDRFGLEEAPRLLRSAEAKMPFACGLMTPTIVLPADCDSWSLDRRRAVLLHELAHVRRRDLLGHTLGRLVCAVYWFHPLVWTAAKQLRNESERACDDLALSCGTRATDYAEHLLDIVTAVRRDATPSVALAMARRKEFEGRMLAILDPQLQRAAPSRRETTSLIATLAVIAVVVGAAAPAPRVAGAAVASKTGMHAAPQSSTSPLQ
;
A
#
# COMPACT_ATOMS: atom_id res chain seq x y z
N MET A 1 35.02 30.72 -9.06
CA MET A 1 33.84 30.49 -8.17
C MET A 1 32.67 29.80 -8.86
N ILE A 2 32.39 30.03 -10.15
CA ILE A 2 31.20 29.46 -10.84
C ILE A 2 31.37 27.96 -11.20
N THR A 3 32.59 27.47 -11.41
CA THR A 3 32.91 26.06 -11.70
C THR A 3 32.76 25.10 -10.51
N MET A 4 32.67 25.60 -9.28
CA MET A 4 32.45 24.79 -8.07
C MET A 4 30.96 24.58 -7.75
N LEU A 5 30.04 25.32 -8.40
CA LEU A 5 28.60 25.25 -8.10
C LEU A 5 27.88 24.11 -8.86
N SER A 6 28.37 23.73 -10.04
CA SER A 6 27.81 22.66 -10.87
C SER A 6 27.83 21.25 -10.23
N PRO A 7 28.92 20.79 -9.59
CA PRO A 7 28.92 19.52 -8.87
C PRO A 7 28.01 19.55 -7.62
N ALA A 8 27.88 20.70 -6.96
CA ALA A 8 27.00 20.85 -5.79
C ALA A 8 25.50 20.78 -6.18
N LEU A 9 25.12 21.43 -7.30
CA LEU A 9 23.76 21.38 -7.84
C LEU A 9 23.38 20.00 -8.37
N SER A 10 24.29 19.30 -9.04
CA SER A 10 24.07 17.93 -9.50
C SER A 10 24.02 16.92 -8.35
N ALA A 11 24.83 17.11 -7.29
CA ALA A 11 24.72 16.34 -6.05
C ALA A 11 23.39 16.59 -5.31
N LEU A 12 22.91 17.84 -5.30
CA LEU A 12 21.61 18.20 -4.71
C LEU A 12 20.44 17.57 -5.49
N ALA A 13 20.52 17.57 -6.83
CA ALA A 13 19.54 16.92 -7.70
C ALA A 13 19.57 15.39 -7.55
N ALA A 14 20.76 14.79 -7.40
CA ALA A 14 20.92 13.35 -7.14
C ALA A 14 20.38 12.95 -5.76
N LEU A 15 20.53 13.80 -4.73
CA LEU A 15 19.87 13.61 -3.43
C LEU A 15 18.35 13.79 -3.52
N ALA A 16 17.85 14.72 -4.33
CA ALA A 16 16.41 15.01 -4.47
C ALA A 16 15.65 13.96 -5.31
N ALA A 17 16.31 13.31 -6.27
CA ALA A 17 15.71 12.32 -7.16
C ALA A 17 14.98 11.16 -6.45
N PRO A 18 15.56 10.48 -5.43
CA PRO A 18 14.86 9.42 -4.69
C PRO A 18 13.68 9.97 -3.88
N HIS A 19 13.77 11.19 -3.33
CA HIS A 19 12.68 11.82 -2.58
C HIS A 19 11.48 12.15 -3.48
N LEU A 20 11.75 12.67 -4.67
CA LEU A 20 10.72 12.95 -5.66
C LEU A 20 10.03 11.66 -6.11
N SER A 21 10.77 10.56 -6.27
CA SER A 21 10.20 9.26 -6.65
C SER A 21 9.24 8.68 -5.60
N LEU A 22 9.57 8.81 -4.30
CA LEU A 22 8.72 8.33 -3.20
C LEU A 22 7.44 9.17 -3.07
N VAL A 23 7.56 10.50 -3.16
CA VAL A 23 6.39 11.40 -3.13
C VAL A 23 5.45 11.07 -4.30
N VAL A 24 5.99 10.88 -5.50
CA VAL A 24 5.20 10.49 -6.69
C VAL A 24 4.52 9.14 -6.46
N LEU A 25 5.20 8.15 -5.86
CA LEU A 25 4.60 6.85 -5.53
C LEU A 25 3.38 6.99 -4.59
N VAL A 26 3.51 7.82 -3.55
CA VAL A 26 2.43 8.07 -2.58
C VAL A 26 1.25 8.80 -3.22
N VAL A 27 1.52 9.81 -4.07
CA VAL A 27 0.48 10.51 -4.82
C VAL A 27 -0.27 9.54 -5.75
N LYS A 28 0.46 8.70 -6.48
CA LYS A 28 -0.13 7.69 -7.38
C LYS A 28 -1.00 6.70 -6.59
N ALA A 29 -0.51 6.19 -5.47
CA ALA A 29 -1.30 5.33 -4.57
C ALA A 29 -2.57 6.03 -4.05
N THR A 30 -2.46 7.30 -3.67
CA THR A 30 -3.60 8.11 -3.21
C THR A 30 -4.66 8.26 -4.30
N ILE A 31 -4.27 8.59 -5.54
CA ILE A 31 -5.21 8.72 -6.67
C ILE A 31 -5.96 7.41 -6.91
N ILE A 32 -5.26 6.28 -6.91
CA ILE A 32 -5.87 4.96 -7.11
C ILE A 32 -6.86 4.65 -5.99
N LEU A 33 -6.53 4.92 -4.73
CA LEU A 33 -7.40 4.69 -3.59
C LEU A 33 -8.66 5.58 -3.62
N VAL A 34 -8.51 6.85 -4.01
CA VAL A 34 -9.65 7.78 -4.15
C VAL A 34 -10.57 7.34 -5.29
N ALA A 35 -10.02 6.90 -6.42
CA ALA A 35 -10.80 6.36 -7.53
C ALA A 35 -11.57 5.08 -7.12
N ALA A 36 -10.93 4.19 -6.35
CA ALA A 36 -11.57 3.00 -5.80
C ALA A 36 -12.72 3.35 -4.83
N LEU A 37 -12.54 4.39 -4.01
CA LEU A 37 -13.58 4.88 -3.13
C LEU A 37 -14.76 5.47 -3.92
N GLY A 38 -14.48 6.32 -4.92
CA GLY A 38 -15.52 6.91 -5.78
C GLY A 38 -16.31 5.86 -6.55
N THR A 39 -15.64 4.86 -7.12
CA THR A 39 -16.29 3.75 -7.84
C THR A 39 -17.16 2.92 -6.90
N THR A 40 -16.67 2.56 -5.71
CA THR A 40 -17.47 1.80 -4.72
C THR A 40 -18.66 2.60 -4.20
N MET A 41 -18.54 3.93 -4.07
CA MET A 41 -19.66 4.82 -3.73
C MET A 41 -20.70 4.91 -4.86
N ALA A 42 -20.30 4.87 -6.13
CA ALA A 42 -21.24 4.80 -7.25
C ALA A 42 -21.93 3.42 -7.33
N MET A 43 -21.24 2.37 -6.85
CA MET A 43 -21.68 0.97 -6.83
C MET A 43 -22.51 0.60 -5.58
N GLN A 44 -23.18 1.56 -4.93
CA GLN A 44 -23.97 1.30 -3.72
C GLN A 44 -25.10 0.27 -3.94
N ARG A 45 -25.63 0.18 -5.15
CA ARG A 45 -26.72 -0.76 -5.52
C ARG A 45 -26.24 -2.08 -6.12
N THR A 46 -24.96 -2.21 -6.43
CA THR A 46 -24.39 -3.46 -6.97
C THR A 46 -24.10 -4.44 -5.83
N SER A 47 -23.83 -5.70 -6.18
CA SER A 47 -23.50 -6.72 -5.19
C SER A 47 -22.23 -6.41 -4.40
N ALA A 48 -22.20 -6.89 -3.15
CA ALA A 48 -21.02 -6.77 -2.30
C ALA A 48 -19.81 -7.48 -2.91
N GLY A 49 -20.03 -8.57 -3.67
CA GLY A 49 -18.98 -9.26 -4.41
C GLY A 49 -18.28 -8.36 -5.44
N ALA A 50 -19.02 -7.50 -6.15
CA ALA A 50 -18.45 -6.54 -7.09
C ALA A 50 -17.60 -5.48 -6.37
N ARG A 51 -18.11 -4.90 -5.29
CA ARG A 51 -17.37 -3.92 -4.49
C ARG A 51 -16.12 -4.51 -3.84
N HIS A 52 -16.21 -5.76 -3.36
CA HIS A 52 -15.06 -6.51 -2.86
C HIS A 52 -13.99 -6.66 -3.94
N LEU A 53 -14.37 -6.99 -5.17
CA LEU A 53 -13.44 -7.11 -6.28
C LEU A 53 -12.71 -5.79 -6.57
N VAL A 54 -13.41 -4.65 -6.50
CA VAL A 54 -12.77 -3.32 -6.63
C VAL A 54 -11.62 -3.20 -5.63
N TRP A 55 -11.90 -3.41 -4.34
CA TRP A 55 -10.87 -3.30 -3.29
C TRP A 55 -9.74 -4.30 -3.44
N LEU A 56 -10.05 -5.54 -3.84
CA LEU A 56 -9.06 -6.58 -4.04
C LEU A 56 -8.08 -6.21 -5.16
N VAL A 57 -8.62 -5.77 -6.30
CA VAL A 57 -7.82 -5.33 -7.45
C VAL A 57 -7.04 -4.07 -7.09
N THR A 58 -7.65 -3.09 -6.41
CA THR A 58 -6.96 -1.88 -5.96
C THR A 58 -5.75 -2.20 -5.09
N LEU A 59 -5.91 -3.06 -4.07
CA LEU A 59 -4.81 -3.44 -3.18
C LEU A 59 -3.74 -4.26 -3.92
N GLY A 60 -4.15 -5.16 -4.81
CA GLY A 60 -3.23 -5.90 -5.68
C GLY A 60 -2.41 -4.96 -6.57
N THR A 61 -3.06 -3.97 -7.18
CA THR A 61 -2.40 -2.92 -7.97
C THR A 61 -1.40 -2.16 -7.12
N LEU A 62 -1.77 -1.69 -5.93
CA LEU A 62 -0.85 -0.98 -5.03
C LEU A 62 0.40 -1.80 -4.71
N LEU A 63 0.26 -3.11 -4.52
CA LEU A 63 1.39 -3.99 -4.22
C LEU A 63 2.36 -4.15 -5.41
N ILE A 64 1.84 -4.23 -6.63
CA ILE A 64 2.62 -4.46 -7.85
C ILE A 64 3.14 -3.15 -8.45
N MET A 65 2.52 -2.02 -8.10
CA MET A 65 2.79 -0.71 -8.68
C MET A 65 4.25 -0.24 -8.56
N PRO A 66 4.98 -0.42 -7.44
CA PRO A 66 6.41 -0.11 -7.37
C PRO A 66 7.25 -0.86 -8.42
N ALA A 67 6.92 -2.14 -8.67
CA ALA A 67 7.58 -2.94 -9.70
C ALA A 67 7.22 -2.45 -11.12
N LEU A 68 5.96 -2.07 -11.36
CA LEU A 68 5.52 -1.48 -12.64
C LEU A 68 6.26 -0.17 -12.94
N THR A 69 6.43 0.69 -11.94
CA THR A 69 7.18 1.95 -12.12
C THR A 69 8.67 1.74 -12.35
N ALA A 70 9.25 0.66 -11.81
CA ALA A 70 10.64 0.30 -12.06
C ALA A 70 10.84 -0.30 -13.47
N TRP A 71 9.81 -0.95 -14.02
CA TRP A 71 9.87 -1.61 -15.32
C TRP A 71 9.46 -0.72 -16.51
N GLY A 72 8.96 0.49 -16.28
CA GLY A 72 8.84 1.44 -17.37
C GLY A 72 8.26 2.81 -17.01
N PRO A 73 8.84 3.87 -17.58
CA PRO A 73 8.06 4.97 -18.10
C PRO A 73 7.78 4.69 -19.58
N LEU A 74 6.53 4.38 -19.94
CA LEU A 74 6.04 4.75 -21.27
C LEU A 74 6.07 6.28 -21.30
N PRO A 75 6.86 6.93 -22.17
CA PRO A 75 7.09 8.37 -22.11
C PRO A 75 5.87 9.14 -22.64
N LEU A 76 4.78 9.19 -21.87
CA LEU A 76 3.66 10.08 -22.13
C LEU A 76 3.98 11.44 -21.50
N ARG A 77 4.62 12.30 -22.32
CA ARG A 77 4.96 13.69 -21.99
C ARG A 77 3.68 14.51 -21.85
N VAL A 78 3.22 14.75 -20.63
CA VAL A 78 2.10 15.66 -20.36
C VAL A 78 2.50 16.66 -19.27
N LEU A 79 2.58 17.94 -19.65
CA LEU A 79 2.83 19.13 -18.82
C LEU A 79 4.29 19.42 -18.35
N PRO A 80 4.64 20.69 -18.03
CA PRO A 80 5.74 21.28 -18.79
C PRO A 80 6.75 22.04 -17.89
N ALA A 81 8.03 21.67 -17.92
CA ALA A 81 8.97 22.09 -16.86
C ALA A 81 9.49 23.55 -16.83
N ALA A 82 10.06 23.88 -15.68
CA ALA A 82 10.80 25.11 -15.49
C ALA A 82 12.09 25.11 -16.32
N VAL A 83 12.38 26.24 -16.95
CA VAL A 83 13.57 26.50 -17.76
C VAL A 83 14.77 26.69 -16.85
N GLU A 84 15.77 25.80 -16.90
CA GLU A 84 17.12 26.14 -16.43
C GLU A 84 17.72 27.13 -17.44
N ARG A 85 17.92 28.38 -17.00
CA ARG A 85 18.70 29.36 -17.77
C ARG A 85 20.17 28.99 -17.66
N THR A 86 20.74 28.43 -18.72
CA THR A 86 22.18 28.38 -18.90
C THR A 86 22.69 29.84 -18.95
N PRO A 87 23.61 30.28 -18.07
CA PRO A 87 24.22 31.58 -18.22
C PRO A 87 25.05 31.57 -19.50
N ARG A 88 24.69 32.45 -20.44
CA ARG A 88 25.48 32.75 -21.63
C ARG A 88 26.87 33.19 -21.16
N ALA A 89 27.91 32.47 -21.60
CA ALA A 89 29.29 32.84 -21.34
C ALA A 89 29.49 34.30 -21.78
N ALA A 90 29.72 35.17 -20.79
CA ALA A 90 30.15 36.53 -21.04
C ALA A 90 31.60 36.47 -21.52
N GLU A 91 31.79 37.02 -22.70
CA GLU A 91 33.06 37.31 -23.38
C GLU A 91 34.05 37.96 -22.40
N ALA A 92 35.16 37.27 -22.13
CA ALA A 92 36.19 37.75 -21.22
C ALA A 92 37.13 38.72 -21.96
N ALA A 93 37.14 39.99 -21.54
CA ALA A 93 38.17 40.96 -21.90
C ALA A 93 39.52 40.61 -21.23
N PRO A 94 40.68 40.96 -21.83
CA PRO A 94 41.98 40.59 -21.29
C PRO A 94 42.36 41.47 -20.10
N VAL A 95 42.76 40.83 -19.00
CA VAL A 95 43.34 41.49 -17.82
C VAL A 95 44.86 41.60 -18.03
N VAL A 96 45.35 42.84 -17.96
CA VAL A 96 46.78 43.19 -18.00
C VAL A 96 47.45 42.68 -16.72
N ALA A 97 48.54 41.94 -16.87
CA ALA A 97 49.37 41.44 -15.78
C ALA A 97 50.22 42.58 -15.21
N ASP A 98 50.05 42.84 -13.91
CA ASP A 98 50.89 43.78 -13.16
C ASP A 98 52.01 43.01 -12.46
N LEU A 99 53.24 43.50 -12.63
CA LEU A 99 54.48 42.92 -12.11
C LEU A 99 54.60 43.23 -10.62
N THR A 100 54.73 42.22 -9.75
CA THR A 100 55.13 42.42 -8.36
C THR A 100 56.47 41.73 -8.09
N VAL A 101 57.45 42.53 -7.72
CA VAL A 101 58.83 42.19 -7.34
C VAL A 101 58.85 41.61 -5.91
N PRO A 102 59.71 40.63 -5.58
CA PRO A 102 59.72 39.99 -4.26
C PRO A 102 60.59 40.75 -3.25
N THR A 103 60.14 40.85 -1.99
CA THR A 103 60.99 41.23 -0.85
C THR A 103 61.05 40.13 0.20
N LEU A 104 62.28 39.65 0.32
CA LEU A 104 63.01 38.90 1.36
C LEU A 104 62.37 38.66 2.75
N ASN A 105 62.62 37.42 3.18
CA ASN A 105 62.57 36.85 4.53
C ASN A 105 63.13 37.75 5.63
N ASP A 106 62.56 37.62 6.84
CA ASP A 106 63.30 37.36 8.08
C ASP A 106 62.40 36.63 9.11
N ALA A 107 62.96 35.59 9.74
CA ALA A 107 62.44 34.85 10.91
C ALA A 107 63.09 35.44 12.20
N PRO A 108 62.94 34.94 13.47
CA PRO A 108 62.43 33.62 13.90
C PRO A 108 61.68 33.51 15.28
N THR A 109 61.10 32.32 15.50
CA THR A 109 60.93 31.50 16.73
C THR A 109 60.54 32.10 18.11
N SER A 110 59.53 31.50 18.73
CA SER A 110 59.48 31.27 20.18
C SER A 110 58.79 29.94 20.51
N ASN A 111 59.55 29.02 21.12
CA ASN A 111 59.11 27.71 21.59
C ASN A 111 58.81 27.76 23.10
N GLY A 112 57.58 27.48 23.52
CA GLY A 112 57.19 27.24 24.91
C GLY A 112 56.92 25.75 25.18
N PRO A 113 57.03 25.26 26.44
CA PRO A 113 57.04 23.83 26.75
C PRO A 113 55.64 23.21 26.68
N VAL A 114 55.58 22.01 26.10
CA VAL A 114 54.37 21.19 25.97
C VAL A 114 54.09 20.49 27.30
N VAL A 115 52.99 20.86 27.96
CA VAL A 115 52.41 20.08 29.06
C VAL A 115 51.72 18.87 28.46
N ALA A 116 52.25 17.67 28.71
CA ALA A 116 51.63 16.42 28.29
C ALA A 116 50.40 16.12 29.17
N SER A 117 49.24 16.58 28.71
CA SER A 117 47.95 16.11 29.22
C SER A 117 47.72 14.69 28.72
N THR A 118 47.90 13.68 29.58
CA THR A 118 47.41 12.32 29.34
C THR A 118 45.89 12.32 29.33
N THR A 119 45.29 12.49 28.15
CA THR A 119 43.87 12.27 27.92
C THR A 119 43.59 10.78 28.06
N SER A 120 42.99 10.38 29.18
CA SER A 120 42.43 9.04 29.35
C SER A 120 41.31 8.84 28.33
N THR A 121 41.60 8.11 27.25
CA THR A 121 40.59 7.70 26.26
C THR A 121 39.66 6.67 26.89
N ALA A 122 38.62 7.14 27.56
CA ALA A 122 37.52 6.31 28.01
C ALA A 122 36.85 5.68 26.77
N THR A 123 36.92 4.35 26.65
CA THR A 123 36.22 3.61 25.61
C THR A 123 34.72 3.91 25.71
N PRO A 124 34.09 4.51 24.68
CA PRO A 124 32.70 4.92 24.78
C PRO A 124 31.80 3.70 25.03
N SER A 125 30.89 3.85 25.99
CA SER A 125 29.92 2.82 26.33
C SER A 125 29.10 2.40 25.09
N ARG A 126 28.57 1.18 25.07
CA ARG A 126 27.81 0.63 23.93
C ARG A 126 26.63 1.54 23.54
N MET A 127 26.00 2.17 24.54
CA MET A 127 24.93 3.16 24.33
C MET A 127 25.43 4.42 23.62
N THR A 128 26.60 4.96 24.02
CA THR A 128 27.19 6.16 23.40
C THR A 128 27.59 5.92 21.94
N ARG A 129 28.06 4.70 21.62
CA ARG A 129 28.36 4.31 20.24
C ARG A 129 27.12 4.17 19.37
N LEU A 130 26.05 3.59 19.91
CA LEU A 130 24.76 3.48 19.21
C LEU A 130 24.13 4.87 18.97
N SER A 131 24.16 5.76 19.96
CA SER A 131 23.62 7.13 19.81
C SER A 131 24.43 7.97 18.81
N ALA A 132 25.77 7.88 18.83
CA ALA A 132 26.62 8.57 17.87
C ALA A 132 26.45 8.02 16.45
N SER A 133 26.28 6.70 16.31
CA SER A 133 26.02 6.07 15.02
C SER A 133 24.67 6.47 14.43
N LEU A 134 23.62 6.63 15.26
CA LEU A 134 22.31 7.13 14.83
C LEU A 134 22.35 8.63 14.48
N ALA A 135 23.13 9.43 15.21
CA ALA A 135 23.29 10.87 14.97
C ALA A 135 24.04 11.20 13.66
N GLY A 136 24.88 10.28 13.17
CA GLY A 136 25.60 10.43 11.90
C GLY A 136 24.82 9.96 10.66
N MET A 137 23.62 9.40 10.82
CA MET A 137 22.82 8.92 9.69
C MET A 137 22.07 10.07 9.02
N SER A 138 22.02 10.06 7.69
CA SER A 138 21.10 10.94 6.97
C SER A 138 19.65 10.61 7.38
N GLY A 139 18.78 11.62 7.48
CA GLY A 139 17.36 11.41 7.83
C GLY A 139 16.65 10.40 6.91
N VAL A 140 17.14 10.25 5.68
CA VAL A 140 16.71 9.26 4.69
C VAL A 140 17.00 7.83 5.14
N ALA A 141 18.23 7.58 5.61
CA ALA A 141 18.62 6.26 6.08
C ALA A 141 17.82 5.88 7.33
N LEU A 142 17.57 6.84 8.24
CA LEU A 142 16.70 6.62 9.39
C LEU A 142 15.25 6.29 8.97
N ALA A 143 14.70 7.00 7.97
CA ALA A 143 13.37 6.73 7.44
C ALA A 143 13.25 5.32 6.85
N PHE A 144 14.25 4.84 6.09
CA PHE A 144 14.27 3.47 5.57
C PHE A 144 14.40 2.42 6.67
N LEU A 145 15.20 2.68 7.70
CA LEU A 145 15.28 1.78 8.87
C LEU A 145 13.95 1.68 9.60
N VAL A 146 13.29 2.80 9.88
CA VAL A 146 11.97 2.82 10.52
C VAL A 146 10.94 2.11 9.64
N TRP A 147 10.92 2.41 8.34
CA TRP A 147 10.02 1.76 7.39
C TRP A 147 10.22 0.23 7.38
N GLY A 148 11.46 -0.23 7.28
CA GLY A 148 11.80 -1.65 7.28
C GLY A 148 11.47 -2.34 8.60
N ALA A 149 11.72 -1.66 9.73
CA ALA A 149 11.40 -2.19 11.06
C ALA A 149 9.90 -2.37 11.27
N VAL A 150 9.07 -1.40 10.87
CA VAL A 150 7.60 -1.51 10.98
C VAL A 150 7.06 -2.58 10.03
N MET A 151 7.54 -2.61 8.78
CA MET A 151 7.18 -3.65 7.82
C MET A 151 7.52 -5.04 8.35
N LEU A 152 8.72 -5.20 8.94
CA LEU A 152 9.16 -6.45 9.56
C LEU A 152 8.30 -6.83 10.77
N ALA A 153 7.99 -5.87 11.65
CA ALA A 153 7.13 -6.12 12.81
C ALA A 153 5.73 -6.62 12.39
N ILE A 154 5.13 -5.97 11.39
CA ILE A 154 3.85 -6.42 10.83
C ILE A 154 4.02 -7.80 10.18
N GLY A 155 5.07 -8.02 9.38
CA GLY A 155 5.39 -9.32 8.78
C GLY A 155 5.52 -10.45 9.81
N CYS A 156 6.29 -10.23 10.89
CA CYS A 156 6.40 -11.15 12.02
C CYS A 156 5.04 -11.41 12.67
N SER A 157 4.16 -10.40 12.80
CA SER A 157 2.81 -10.60 13.34
C SER A 157 1.94 -11.50 12.44
N LEU A 158 2.10 -11.43 11.12
CA LEU A 158 1.40 -12.32 10.18
C LEU A 158 1.92 -13.75 10.31
N VAL A 159 3.24 -13.92 10.33
CA VAL A 159 3.87 -15.24 10.53
C VAL A 159 3.44 -15.83 11.87
N TRP A 160 3.47 -15.05 12.95
CA TRP A 160 3.00 -15.48 14.25
C TRP A 160 1.53 -15.91 14.22
N SER A 161 0.67 -15.12 13.58
CA SER A 161 -0.76 -15.46 13.42
C SER A 161 -0.94 -16.77 12.64
N ALA A 162 -0.17 -17.00 11.59
CA ALA A 162 -0.19 -18.25 10.82
C ALA A 162 0.31 -19.44 11.65
N LEU A 163 1.36 -19.26 12.47
CA LEU A 163 1.86 -20.29 13.37
C LEU A 163 0.84 -20.65 14.46
N VAL A 164 0.15 -19.66 15.02
CA VAL A 164 -0.94 -19.87 15.99
C VAL A 164 -2.07 -20.68 15.34
N VAL A 165 -2.53 -20.30 14.15
CA VAL A 165 -3.57 -21.05 13.44
C VAL A 165 -3.10 -22.48 13.13
N ARG A 166 -1.85 -22.65 12.68
CA ARG A 166 -1.27 -23.98 12.42
C ARG A 166 -1.23 -24.84 13.70
N ARG A 167 -0.87 -24.24 14.84
CA ARG A 167 -0.91 -24.92 16.14
C ARG A 167 -2.33 -25.35 16.52
N ILE A 168 -3.31 -24.46 16.37
CA ILE A 168 -4.73 -24.77 16.66
C ILE A 168 -5.20 -25.93 15.79
N VAL A 169 -4.92 -25.89 14.48
CA VAL A 169 -5.29 -26.96 13.54
C VAL A 169 -4.59 -28.27 13.87
N ALA A 170 -3.33 -28.24 14.30
CA ALA A 170 -2.58 -29.43 14.68
C ALA A 170 -3.12 -30.14 15.93
N HIS A 171 -3.71 -29.39 16.87
CA HIS A 171 -4.33 -29.94 18.09
C HIS A 171 -5.86 -30.13 17.96
N ALA A 172 -6.44 -29.73 16.83
CA ALA A 172 -7.86 -29.88 16.58
C ALA A 172 -8.23 -31.34 16.29
N ARG A 173 -9.45 -31.72 16.62
CA ARG A 173 -10.00 -33.06 16.36
C ARG A 173 -10.96 -33.01 15.18
N PRO A 174 -10.98 -34.01 14.29
CA PRO A 174 -11.96 -34.06 13.21
C PRO A 174 -13.39 -34.18 13.77
N LEU A 175 -14.34 -33.62 13.02
CA LEU A 175 -15.78 -33.75 13.26
C LEU A 175 -16.37 -34.70 12.21
N ASP A 176 -16.36 -36.00 12.52
CA ASP A 176 -16.77 -37.06 11.59
C ASP A 176 -18.23 -37.51 11.79
N GLY A 177 -18.96 -36.85 12.69
CA GLY A 177 -20.35 -37.18 12.98
C GLY A 177 -21.29 -36.83 11.81
N SER A 178 -22.26 -37.71 11.55
CA SER A 178 -23.28 -37.52 10.51
C SER A 178 -24.05 -36.20 10.67
N GLU A 179 -24.19 -35.73 11.91
CA GLU A 179 -24.86 -34.49 12.31
C GLU A 179 -24.11 -33.22 11.88
N TRP A 180 -22.86 -33.36 11.41
CA TRP A 180 -22.03 -32.30 10.86
C TRP A 180 -21.67 -32.55 9.39
N LEU A 181 -21.35 -33.80 9.03
CA LEU A 181 -21.00 -34.15 7.65
C LEU A 181 -22.18 -34.00 6.68
N SER A 182 -23.39 -34.34 7.10
CA SER A 182 -24.59 -34.20 6.26
C SER A 182 -24.84 -32.74 5.85
N PRO A 183 -24.95 -31.77 6.78
CA PRO A 183 -25.11 -30.37 6.39
C PRO A 183 -23.86 -29.78 5.71
N LEU A 184 -22.65 -30.28 6.02
CA LEU A 184 -21.42 -29.86 5.32
C LEU A 184 -21.48 -30.21 3.84
N TRP A 185 -21.82 -31.45 3.49
CA TRP A 185 -21.94 -31.88 2.10
C TRP A 185 -23.11 -31.20 1.39
N GLU A 186 -24.26 -31.08 2.07
CA GLU A 186 -25.43 -30.36 1.55
C GLU A 186 -25.07 -28.92 1.14
N VAL A 187 -24.35 -28.18 2.01
CA VAL A 187 -23.95 -26.81 1.73
C VAL A 187 -22.83 -26.74 0.68
N SER A 188 -21.87 -27.68 0.73
CA SER A 188 -20.77 -27.73 -0.25
C SER A 188 -21.29 -27.94 -1.67
N ASP A 189 -22.25 -28.83 -1.84
CA ASP A 189 -22.89 -29.11 -3.12
C ASP A 189 -23.67 -27.90 -3.64
N ARG A 190 -24.44 -27.22 -2.77
CA ARG A 190 -25.14 -25.96 -3.13
C ARG A 190 -24.18 -24.85 -3.57
N PHE A 191 -22.96 -24.80 -3.03
CA PHE A 191 -21.93 -23.84 -3.45
C PHE A 191 -21.11 -24.29 -4.66
N GLY A 192 -21.34 -25.51 -5.16
CA GLY A 192 -20.61 -26.10 -6.28
C GLY A 192 -19.12 -26.28 -5.98
N LEU A 193 -18.80 -26.70 -4.75
CA LEU A 193 -17.42 -27.04 -4.38
C LEU A 193 -17.11 -28.46 -4.86
N GLU A 194 -15.98 -28.63 -5.53
CA GLU A 194 -15.49 -29.95 -5.98
C GLU A 194 -15.18 -30.87 -4.80
N GLU A 195 -14.66 -30.30 -3.71
CA GLU A 195 -14.33 -31.00 -2.48
C GLU A 195 -14.81 -30.21 -1.27
N ALA A 196 -15.44 -30.90 -0.31
CA ALA A 196 -15.82 -30.29 0.96
C ALA A 196 -14.57 -29.98 1.80
N PRO A 197 -14.49 -28.80 2.45
CA PRO A 197 -13.38 -28.47 3.32
C PRO A 197 -13.32 -29.42 4.53
N ARG A 198 -12.13 -29.60 5.09
CA ARG A 198 -11.96 -30.36 6.34
C ARG A 198 -12.70 -29.67 7.47
N LEU A 199 -13.46 -30.42 8.26
CA LEU A 199 -14.18 -29.88 9.41
C LEU A 199 -13.55 -30.38 10.71
N LEU A 200 -13.05 -29.45 11.52
CA LEU A 200 -12.35 -29.74 12.77
C LEU A 200 -13.00 -28.99 13.93
N ARG A 201 -12.85 -29.51 15.15
CA ARG A 201 -13.17 -28.82 16.40
C ARG A 201 -11.92 -28.57 17.24
N SER A 202 -11.86 -27.42 17.90
CA SER A 202 -10.76 -27.09 18.81
C SER A 202 -11.26 -26.31 20.03
N ALA A 203 -10.75 -26.65 21.22
CA ALA A 203 -10.99 -25.90 22.45
C ALA A 203 -10.28 -24.54 22.48
N GLU A 204 -9.25 -24.36 21.65
CA GLU A 204 -8.55 -23.07 21.51
C GLU A 204 -9.31 -22.09 20.60
N ALA A 205 -10.26 -22.59 19.79
CA ALA A 205 -11.08 -21.77 18.92
C ALA A 205 -12.24 -21.14 19.71
N LYS A 206 -12.31 -19.80 19.71
CA LYS A 206 -13.41 -19.05 20.36
C LYS A 206 -14.60 -18.80 19.44
N MET A 207 -14.40 -18.91 18.13
CA MET A 207 -15.40 -18.68 17.11
C MET A 207 -15.09 -19.58 15.92
N PRO A 208 -16.10 -19.93 15.09
CA PRO A 208 -15.86 -20.54 13.79
C PRO A 208 -14.90 -19.70 12.95
N PHE A 209 -14.02 -20.36 12.22
CA PHE A 209 -13.23 -19.72 11.18
C PHE A 209 -12.78 -20.71 10.09
N ALA A 210 -12.78 -20.23 8.85
CA ALA A 210 -12.13 -20.89 7.73
C ALA A 210 -10.64 -20.54 7.62
N CYS A 211 -9.80 -21.53 7.34
CA CYS A 211 -8.35 -21.38 7.16
C CYS A 211 -7.78 -22.35 6.12
N GLY A 212 -6.49 -22.18 5.79
CA GLY A 212 -5.78 -23.03 4.85
C GLY A 212 -5.92 -22.57 3.39
N LEU A 213 -4.79 -22.22 2.76
CA LEU A 213 -4.79 -21.75 1.36
C LEU A 213 -4.89 -22.90 0.36
N MET A 214 -4.18 -24.00 0.61
CA MET A 214 -4.12 -25.17 -0.27
C MET A 214 -5.12 -26.25 0.15
N THR A 215 -5.33 -26.41 1.46
CA THR A 215 -6.25 -27.37 2.05
C THR A 215 -7.27 -26.63 2.91
N PRO A 216 -8.40 -26.19 2.32
CA PRO A 216 -9.43 -25.48 3.06
C PRO A 216 -9.92 -26.28 4.26
N THR A 217 -9.91 -25.63 5.43
CA THR A 217 -10.22 -26.24 6.72
C THR A 217 -11.08 -25.28 7.52
N ILE A 218 -12.25 -25.73 7.98
CA ILE A 218 -13.14 -25.01 8.88
C ILE A 218 -12.89 -25.53 10.29
N VAL A 219 -12.60 -24.63 11.23
CA VAL A 219 -12.40 -24.97 12.64
C VAL A 219 -13.56 -24.39 13.44
N LEU A 220 -14.22 -25.24 14.22
CA LEU A 220 -15.32 -24.90 15.10
C LEU A 220 -14.89 -24.88 16.57
N PRO A 221 -15.54 -24.05 17.42
CA PRO A 221 -15.29 -24.03 18.85
C PRO A 221 -15.81 -25.30 19.54
N ALA A 222 -15.33 -25.57 20.75
CA ALA A 222 -15.68 -26.81 21.47
C ALA A 222 -17.16 -26.92 21.88
N ASP A 223 -17.89 -25.80 21.97
CA ASP A 223 -19.32 -25.77 22.28
C ASP A 223 -20.22 -26.13 21.08
N CYS A 224 -19.63 -26.38 19.90
CA CYS A 224 -20.37 -26.63 18.65
C CYS A 224 -21.34 -27.82 18.74
N ASP A 225 -21.04 -28.81 19.58
CA ASP A 225 -21.86 -30.01 19.75
C ASP A 225 -23.27 -29.67 20.30
N SER A 226 -23.39 -28.58 21.06
CA SER A 226 -24.66 -28.11 21.62
C SER A 226 -25.55 -27.36 20.63
N TRP A 227 -25.06 -27.07 19.42
CA TRP A 227 -25.78 -26.23 18.48
C TRP A 227 -26.91 -26.98 17.79
N SER A 228 -28.05 -26.30 17.61
CA SER A 228 -29.17 -26.79 16.79
C SER A 228 -28.76 -26.97 15.34
N LEU A 229 -29.45 -27.86 14.61
CA LEU A 229 -29.16 -28.12 13.19
C LEU A 229 -29.17 -26.83 12.35
N ASP A 230 -30.11 -25.92 12.62
CA ASP A 230 -30.24 -24.67 11.88
C ASP A 230 -29.05 -23.72 12.14
N ARG A 231 -28.58 -23.65 13.40
CA ARG A 231 -27.36 -22.91 13.73
C ARG A 231 -26.13 -23.50 13.04
N ARG A 232 -26.00 -24.82 13.00
CA ARG A 232 -24.90 -25.50 12.29
C ARG A 232 -24.91 -25.16 10.80
N ARG A 233 -26.09 -25.25 10.16
CA ARG A 233 -26.28 -24.87 8.75
C ARG A 233 -25.93 -23.41 8.50
N ALA A 234 -26.39 -22.49 9.34
CA ALA A 234 -26.09 -21.07 9.21
C ALA A 234 -24.58 -20.78 9.30
N VAL A 235 -23.88 -21.39 10.27
CA VAL A 235 -22.42 -21.28 10.38
C VAL A 235 -21.72 -21.85 9.17
N LEU A 236 -22.10 -23.06 8.73
CA LEU A 236 -21.49 -23.70 7.56
C LEU A 236 -21.72 -22.87 6.29
N LEU A 237 -22.93 -22.36 6.06
CA LEU A 237 -23.20 -21.45 4.93
C LEU A 237 -22.24 -20.25 4.92
N HIS A 238 -21.99 -19.63 6.08
CA HIS A 238 -21.09 -18.50 6.18
C HIS A 238 -19.62 -18.87 5.98
N GLU A 239 -19.13 -19.90 6.69
CA GLU A 239 -17.71 -20.29 6.63
C GLU A 239 -17.34 -20.91 5.28
N LEU A 240 -18.23 -21.72 4.67
CA LEU A 240 -18.00 -22.22 3.33
C LEU A 240 -18.07 -21.12 2.27
N ALA A 241 -18.84 -20.05 2.49
CA ALA A 241 -18.82 -18.89 1.59
C ALA A 241 -17.43 -18.24 1.57
N HIS A 242 -16.76 -18.10 2.72
CA HIS A 242 -15.37 -17.63 2.79
C HIS A 242 -14.41 -18.56 2.05
N VAL A 243 -14.57 -19.88 2.19
CA VAL A 243 -13.78 -20.88 1.46
C VAL A 243 -13.98 -20.74 -0.05
N ARG A 244 -15.23 -20.72 -0.50
CA ARG A 244 -15.63 -20.62 -1.92
C ARG A 244 -15.11 -19.35 -2.58
N ARG A 245 -15.06 -18.24 -1.84
CA ARG A 245 -14.58 -16.94 -2.29
C ARG A 245 -13.07 -16.73 -2.07
N ARG A 246 -12.40 -17.63 -1.34
CA ARG A 246 -10.98 -17.57 -0.98
C ARG A 246 -10.60 -16.27 -0.26
N ASP A 247 -11.46 -15.80 0.65
CA ASP A 247 -11.28 -14.50 1.30
C ASP A 247 -9.99 -14.38 2.11
N LEU A 248 -9.47 -15.50 2.61
CA LEU A 248 -8.19 -15.55 3.31
C LEU A 248 -7.05 -14.96 2.45
N LEU A 249 -7.07 -15.18 1.13
CA LEU A 249 -6.09 -14.59 0.21
C LEU A 249 -6.22 -13.07 0.17
N GLY A 250 -7.45 -12.57 0.03
CA GLY A 250 -7.72 -11.14 0.00
C GLY A 250 -7.35 -10.45 1.32
N HIS A 251 -7.70 -11.04 2.46
CA HIS A 251 -7.36 -10.51 3.78
C HIS A 251 -5.84 -10.51 4.01
N THR A 252 -5.15 -11.56 3.57
CA THR A 252 -3.68 -11.62 3.64
C THR A 252 -3.04 -10.55 2.76
N LEU A 253 -3.52 -10.38 1.52
CA LEU A 253 -3.09 -9.32 0.62
C LEU A 253 -3.27 -7.94 1.26
N GLY A 254 -4.45 -7.65 1.82
CA GLY A 254 -4.72 -6.38 2.49
C GLY A 254 -3.76 -6.10 3.65
N ARG A 255 -3.44 -7.12 4.46
CA ARG A 255 -2.45 -6.99 5.54
C ARG A 255 -1.04 -6.75 5.03
N LEU A 256 -0.62 -7.40 3.94
CA LEU A 256 0.68 -7.17 3.31
C LEU A 256 0.77 -5.73 2.77
N VAL A 257 -0.27 -5.23 2.11
CA VAL A 257 -0.29 -3.85 1.60
C VAL A 257 -0.27 -2.85 2.77
N CYS A 258 -1.02 -3.10 3.85
CA CYS A 258 -0.91 -2.30 5.08
C CYS A 258 0.50 -2.34 5.69
N ALA A 259 1.25 -3.45 5.57
CA ALA A 259 2.62 -3.52 6.06
C ALA A 259 3.56 -2.61 5.25
N VAL A 260 3.41 -2.59 3.92
CA VAL A 260 4.21 -1.77 3.01
C VAL A 260 3.86 -0.27 3.14
N TYR A 261 2.56 0.03 3.22
CA TYR A 261 2.01 1.38 3.25
C TYR A 261 1.45 1.73 4.65
N TRP A 262 2.11 1.30 5.71
CA TRP A 262 1.60 1.44 7.09
C TRP A 262 1.32 2.90 7.49
N PHE A 263 2.04 3.85 6.89
CA PHE A 263 1.89 5.29 7.11
C PHE A 263 0.68 5.89 6.35
N HIS A 264 0.06 5.15 5.42
CA HIS A 264 -0.98 5.66 4.53
C HIS A 264 -2.38 5.34 5.05
N PRO A 265 -3.15 6.29 5.62
CA PRO A 265 -4.43 6.02 6.26
C PRO A 265 -5.48 5.41 5.31
N LEU A 266 -5.53 5.85 4.04
CA LEU A 266 -6.47 5.28 3.06
C LEU A 266 -6.22 3.81 2.75
N VAL A 267 -5.00 3.28 2.94
CA VAL A 267 -4.73 1.84 2.76
C VAL A 267 -5.39 1.03 3.87
N TRP A 268 -5.34 1.52 5.10
CA TRP A 268 -6.06 0.91 6.23
C TRP A 268 -7.57 0.92 6.00
N THR A 269 -8.09 2.04 5.48
CA THR A 269 -9.50 2.14 5.09
C THR A 269 -9.83 1.14 3.98
N ALA A 270 -9.01 1.03 2.94
CA ALA A 270 -9.22 0.07 1.85
C ALA A 270 -9.19 -1.39 2.35
N ALA A 271 -8.22 -1.75 3.18
CA ALA A 271 -8.16 -3.09 3.78
C ALA A 271 -9.36 -3.37 4.71
N LYS A 272 -9.87 -2.34 5.40
CA LYS A 272 -11.11 -2.44 6.18
C LYS A 272 -12.34 -2.64 5.28
N GLN A 273 -12.45 -1.87 4.21
CA GLN A 273 -13.55 -1.99 3.25
C GLN A 273 -13.53 -3.34 2.54
N LEU A 274 -12.34 -3.86 2.18
CA LEU A 274 -12.20 -5.21 1.63
C LEU A 274 -12.83 -6.26 2.57
N ARG A 275 -12.52 -6.20 3.88
CA ARG A 275 -13.12 -7.11 4.86
C ARG A 275 -14.63 -6.91 4.97
N ASN A 276 -15.10 -5.66 5.08
CA ASN A 276 -16.53 -5.40 5.21
C ASN A 276 -17.32 -5.88 3.99
N GLU A 277 -16.78 -5.73 2.77
CA GLU A 277 -17.40 -6.25 1.56
C GLU A 277 -17.27 -7.77 1.44
N SER A 278 -16.22 -8.40 1.99
CA SER A 278 -16.13 -9.87 2.03
C SER A 278 -17.21 -10.46 2.92
N GLU A 279 -17.44 -9.89 4.11
CA GLU A 279 -18.51 -10.31 5.01
C GLU A 279 -19.88 -10.23 4.34
N ARG A 280 -20.20 -9.08 3.72
CA ARG A 280 -21.46 -8.88 3.00
C ARG A 280 -21.60 -9.80 1.80
N ALA A 281 -20.53 -10.05 1.07
CA ALA A 281 -20.56 -10.97 -0.07
C ALA A 281 -20.73 -12.43 0.36
N CYS A 282 -20.24 -12.82 1.54
CA CYS A 282 -20.52 -14.12 2.13
C CYS A 282 -21.98 -14.23 2.59
N ASP A 283 -22.52 -13.17 3.21
CA ASP A 283 -23.93 -13.09 3.57
C ASP A 283 -24.83 -13.18 2.32
N ASP A 284 -24.52 -12.43 1.26
CA ASP A 284 -25.23 -12.49 -0.04
C ASP A 284 -25.23 -13.92 -0.61
N LEU A 285 -24.08 -14.60 -0.55
CA LEU A 285 -23.93 -15.97 -1.05
C LEU A 285 -24.74 -16.96 -0.19
N ALA A 286 -24.74 -16.83 1.13
CA ALA A 286 -25.54 -17.65 2.04
C ALA A 286 -27.05 -17.50 1.76
N LEU A 287 -27.52 -16.26 1.53
CA LEU A 287 -28.91 -15.98 1.17
C LEU A 287 -29.30 -16.55 -0.21
N SER A 288 -28.37 -16.57 -1.16
CA SER A 288 -28.60 -17.12 -2.50
C SER A 288 -28.88 -18.64 -2.51
N CYS A 289 -28.51 -19.35 -1.44
CA CYS A 289 -28.78 -20.79 -1.28
C CYS A 289 -30.19 -21.11 -0.76
N GLY A 290 -31.09 -20.12 -0.69
CA GLY A 290 -32.49 -20.30 -0.34
C GLY A 290 -32.81 -20.15 1.15
N THR A 291 -31.85 -19.72 1.97
CA THR A 291 -32.10 -19.43 3.38
C THR A 291 -32.87 -18.12 3.51
N ARG A 292 -33.95 -18.13 4.29
CA ARG A 292 -34.72 -16.91 4.62
C ARG A 292 -33.81 -15.92 5.34
N ALA A 293 -33.85 -14.66 4.91
CA ALA A 293 -32.99 -13.61 5.43
C ALA A 293 -33.15 -13.39 6.94
N THR A 294 -34.37 -13.47 7.46
CA THR A 294 -34.68 -13.34 8.90
C THR A 294 -34.03 -14.44 9.72
N ASP A 295 -34.13 -15.68 9.26
CA ASP A 295 -33.69 -16.86 10.01
C ASP A 295 -32.14 -16.90 10.02
N TYR A 296 -31.51 -16.57 8.89
CA TYR A 296 -30.06 -16.39 8.81
C TYR A 296 -29.56 -15.27 9.73
N ALA A 297 -30.22 -14.11 9.71
CA ALA A 297 -29.93 -12.96 10.56
C ALA A 297 -30.00 -13.30 12.06
N GLU A 298 -31.03 -14.03 12.47
CA GLU A 298 -31.22 -14.47 13.85
C GLU A 298 -30.09 -15.39 14.31
N HIS A 299 -29.76 -16.42 13.52
CA HIS A 299 -28.64 -17.31 13.85
C HIS A 299 -27.30 -16.60 13.92
N LEU A 300 -27.05 -15.64 13.02
CA LEU A 300 -25.83 -14.83 13.04
C LEU A 300 -25.75 -13.97 14.31
N LEU A 301 -26.88 -13.38 14.73
CA LEU A 301 -26.96 -12.62 15.96
C LEU A 301 -26.71 -13.48 17.21
N ASP A 302 -27.25 -14.70 17.25
CA ASP A 302 -27.01 -15.64 18.34
C ASP A 302 -25.53 -16.02 18.47
N ILE A 303 -24.85 -16.25 17.34
CA ILE A 303 -23.42 -16.57 17.32
C ILE A 303 -22.60 -15.39 17.86
N VAL A 304 -22.87 -14.18 17.38
CA VAL A 304 -22.12 -12.98 17.79
C VAL A 304 -22.38 -12.63 19.26
N THR A 305 -23.62 -12.78 19.75
CA THR A 305 -23.97 -12.50 21.14
C THR A 305 -23.36 -13.50 22.11
N ALA A 306 -23.27 -14.79 21.74
CA ALA A 306 -22.59 -15.81 22.52
C ALA A 306 -21.10 -15.45 22.73
N VAL A 307 -20.38 -15.10 21.65
CA VAL A 307 -18.96 -14.75 21.69
C VAL A 307 -18.70 -13.48 22.52
N ARG A 308 -19.62 -12.51 22.49
CA ARG A 308 -19.46 -11.25 23.24
C ARG A 308 -19.55 -11.43 24.75
N ARG A 309 -20.21 -12.47 25.25
CA ARG A 309 -20.28 -12.74 26.70
C ARG A 309 -18.92 -13.15 27.27
N ASP A 310 -18.06 -13.74 26.44
CA ASP A 310 -16.76 -14.29 26.86
C ASP A 310 -15.57 -13.34 26.59
N ALA A 311 -15.83 -12.15 26.04
CA ALA A 311 -14.78 -11.19 25.69
C ALA A 311 -14.96 -9.87 26.45
N THR A 312 -13.84 -9.30 26.93
CA THR A 312 -13.75 -7.92 27.44
C THR A 312 -13.12 -7.00 26.39
N PRO A 313 -13.85 -6.57 25.34
CA PRO A 313 -13.31 -5.63 24.38
C PRO A 313 -13.22 -4.22 24.97
N SER A 314 -12.19 -3.47 24.56
CA SER A 314 -12.15 -2.01 24.73
C SER A 314 -13.39 -1.36 24.10
N VAL A 315 -13.90 -0.30 24.72
CA VAL A 315 -15.14 0.41 24.33
C VAL A 315 -15.11 0.84 22.85
N ALA A 316 -13.98 1.37 22.36
CA ALA A 316 -13.84 1.79 20.96
C ALA A 316 -13.90 0.61 19.97
N LEU A 317 -13.27 -0.52 20.32
CA LEU A 317 -13.30 -1.73 19.49
C LEU A 317 -14.70 -2.38 19.51
N ALA A 318 -15.38 -2.34 20.65
CA ALA A 318 -16.74 -2.83 20.80
C ALA A 318 -17.73 -2.02 19.93
N MET A 319 -17.61 -0.70 19.92
CA MET A 319 -18.46 0.18 19.09
C MET A 319 -18.20 -0.01 17.59
N ALA A 320 -16.94 -0.13 17.17
CA ALA A 320 -16.59 -0.38 15.78
C ALA A 320 -17.17 -1.71 15.28
N ARG A 321 -17.02 -2.79 16.06
CA ARG A 321 -17.59 -4.11 15.75
C ARG A 321 -19.12 -4.08 15.73
N ARG A 322 -19.76 -3.32 16.63
CA ARG A 322 -21.22 -3.13 16.63
C ARG A 322 -21.68 -2.48 15.33
N LYS A 323 -21.06 -1.40 14.90
CA LYS A 323 -21.42 -0.69 13.66
C LYS A 323 -21.23 -1.57 12.42
N GLU A 324 -20.16 -2.38 12.39
CA GLU A 324 -19.90 -3.34 11.32
C GLU A 324 -20.99 -4.41 11.26
N PHE A 325 -21.36 -4.98 12.41
CA PHE A 325 -22.43 -5.97 12.52
C PHE A 325 -23.81 -5.39 12.16
N GLU A 326 -24.16 -4.21 12.66
CA GLU A 326 -25.39 -3.50 12.32
C GLU A 326 -25.50 -3.25 10.81
N GLY A 327 -24.41 -2.84 10.18
CA GLY A 327 -24.35 -2.67 8.73
C GLY A 327 -24.56 -3.97 7.95
N ARG A 328 -24.13 -5.12 8.49
CA ARG A 328 -24.42 -6.44 7.89
C ARG A 328 -25.90 -6.80 8.05
N MET A 329 -26.46 -6.59 9.24
CA MET A 329 -27.88 -6.86 9.53
C MET A 329 -28.81 -6.06 8.63
N LEU A 330 -28.55 -4.76 8.47
CA LEU A 330 -29.33 -3.91 7.56
C LEU A 330 -29.22 -4.40 6.11
N ALA A 331 -28.03 -4.81 5.66
CA ALA A 331 -27.85 -5.33 4.30
C ALA A 331 -28.54 -6.68 4.07
N ILE A 332 -28.49 -7.60 5.03
CA ILE A 332 -29.17 -8.91 4.96
C ILE A 332 -30.68 -8.71 4.77
N LEU A 333 -31.26 -7.78 5.54
CA LEU A 333 -32.69 -7.51 5.58
C LEU A 333 -33.19 -6.57 4.48
N ASP A 334 -32.31 -5.99 3.65
CA ASP A 334 -32.68 -5.09 2.57
C ASP A 334 -33.06 -5.89 1.30
N PRO A 335 -34.34 -5.93 0.90
CA PRO A 335 -34.76 -6.67 -0.29
C PRO A 335 -34.31 -6.01 -1.61
N GLN A 336 -33.92 -4.72 -1.59
CA GLN A 336 -33.59 -3.95 -2.79
C GLN A 336 -32.15 -4.16 -3.26
N LEU A 337 -31.30 -4.80 -2.46
CA LEU A 337 -29.91 -5.06 -2.83
C LEU A 337 -29.81 -6.20 -3.85
N GLN A 338 -29.01 -5.95 -4.90
CA GLN A 338 -28.62 -6.99 -5.84
C GLN A 338 -27.61 -7.93 -5.19
N ARG A 339 -27.99 -9.18 -4.96
CA ARG A 339 -27.14 -10.19 -4.29
C ARG A 339 -26.35 -11.08 -5.26
N ALA A 340 -26.63 -10.98 -6.56
CA ALA A 340 -25.99 -11.83 -7.56
C ALA A 340 -24.48 -11.54 -7.66
N ALA A 341 -23.68 -12.59 -7.81
CA ALA A 341 -22.25 -12.45 -8.09
C ALA A 341 -22.04 -11.59 -9.35
N PRO A 342 -20.99 -10.76 -9.41
CA PRO A 342 -20.72 -9.95 -10.60
C PRO A 342 -20.57 -10.85 -11.82
N SER A 343 -21.19 -10.46 -12.94
CA SER A 343 -21.08 -11.21 -14.18
C SER A 343 -19.63 -11.22 -14.68
N ARG A 344 -19.28 -12.20 -15.51
CA ARG A 344 -17.94 -12.28 -16.12
C ARG A 344 -17.59 -11.01 -16.90
N ARG A 345 -18.58 -10.41 -17.57
CA ARG A 345 -18.40 -9.18 -18.36
C ARG A 345 -18.12 -7.95 -17.47
N GLU A 346 -18.89 -7.78 -16.40
CA GLU A 346 -18.67 -6.71 -15.41
C GLU A 346 -17.33 -6.88 -14.69
N THR A 347 -16.98 -8.12 -14.35
CA THR A 347 -15.68 -8.47 -13.76
C THR A 347 -14.55 -8.08 -14.71
N THR A 348 -14.64 -8.45 -16.00
CA THR A 348 -13.62 -8.10 -16.99
C THR A 348 -13.54 -6.61 -17.27
N SER A 349 -14.67 -5.89 -17.36
CA SER A 349 -14.66 -4.46 -17.62
C SER A 349 -14.09 -3.67 -16.44
N LEU A 350 -14.38 -4.09 -15.21
CA LEU A 350 -13.85 -3.47 -14.00
C LEU A 350 -12.33 -3.67 -13.89
N ILE A 351 -11.86 -4.91 -14.09
CA ILE A 351 -10.43 -5.23 -14.09
C ILE A 351 -9.72 -4.43 -15.19
N ALA A 352 -10.29 -4.38 -16.41
CA ALA A 352 -9.71 -3.62 -17.52
C ALA A 352 -9.65 -2.13 -17.21
N THR A 353 -10.70 -1.54 -16.63
CA THR A 353 -10.74 -0.11 -16.28
C THR A 353 -9.68 0.21 -15.23
N LEU A 354 -9.56 -0.62 -14.18
CA LEU A 354 -8.53 -0.44 -13.15
C LEU A 354 -7.12 -0.67 -13.68
N ALA A 355 -6.92 -1.62 -14.60
CA ALA A 355 -5.63 -1.83 -15.27
C ALA A 355 -5.24 -0.62 -16.13
N VAL A 356 -6.19 -0.03 -16.86
CA VAL A 356 -5.96 1.22 -17.61
C VAL A 356 -5.59 2.36 -16.66
N ILE A 357 -6.31 2.53 -15.55
CA ILE A 357 -5.95 3.54 -14.54
C ILE A 357 -4.54 3.28 -14.00
N ALA A 358 -4.20 2.04 -13.66
CA ALA A 358 -2.87 1.67 -13.16
C ALA A 358 -1.77 1.97 -14.18
N VAL A 359 -2.01 1.70 -15.46
CA VAL A 359 -1.07 1.98 -16.56
C VAL A 359 -0.94 3.47 -16.80
N VAL A 360 -2.05 4.22 -16.86
CA VAL A 360 -2.03 5.68 -17.08
C VAL A 360 -1.34 6.40 -15.92
N VAL A 361 -1.70 6.05 -14.69
CA VAL A 361 -1.08 6.59 -13.48
C VAL A 361 0.38 6.13 -13.36
N GLY A 362 0.69 4.88 -13.72
CA GLY A 362 2.03 4.32 -13.74
C GLY A 362 2.95 5.02 -14.74
N ALA A 363 2.48 5.21 -15.98
CA ALA A 363 3.21 5.83 -17.08
C ALA A 363 3.37 7.35 -16.96
N ALA A 364 2.56 8.02 -16.12
CA ALA A 364 2.74 9.43 -15.84
C ALA A 364 4.10 9.67 -15.16
N ALA A 365 5.05 10.25 -15.90
CA ALA A 365 6.37 10.66 -15.42
C ALA A 365 6.52 12.18 -15.56
N PRO A 366 7.08 12.88 -14.56
CA PRO A 366 7.39 14.30 -14.69
C PRO A 366 8.52 14.49 -15.72
N ALA A 367 8.27 15.24 -16.79
CA ALA A 367 9.25 15.48 -17.87
C ALA A 367 9.80 16.93 -17.85
N PRO A 368 11.11 17.14 -18.11
CA PRO A 368 11.70 18.47 -18.28
C PRO A 368 11.25 19.16 -19.59
N ARG A 369 10.94 20.47 -19.57
CA ARG A 369 10.66 21.33 -20.74
C ARG A 369 12.00 21.77 -21.31
N VAL A 370 12.16 21.63 -22.60
CA VAL A 370 13.18 22.36 -23.36
C VAL A 370 12.60 23.72 -23.69
N ALA A 371 13.27 24.80 -23.27
CA ALA A 371 12.91 26.15 -23.68
C ALA A 371 13.11 26.26 -25.20
N GLY A 372 12.03 26.50 -25.95
CA GLY A 372 12.13 26.87 -27.35
C GLY A 372 12.92 28.17 -27.47
N ALA A 373 14.02 28.13 -28.21
CA ALA A 373 14.77 29.32 -28.59
C ALA A 373 13.82 30.25 -29.35
N ALA A 374 13.43 31.35 -28.72
CA ALA A 374 12.80 32.46 -29.41
C ALA A 374 13.78 32.92 -30.50
N VAL A 375 13.35 32.81 -31.75
CA VAL A 375 14.03 33.40 -32.91
C VAL A 375 14.16 34.89 -32.64
N ALA A 376 15.34 35.31 -32.17
CA ALA A 376 15.71 36.70 -32.06
C ALA A 376 16.00 37.22 -33.47
N SER A 377 14.98 37.76 -34.13
CA SER A 377 15.17 38.73 -35.20
C SER A 377 15.90 39.93 -34.63
N LYS A 378 17.23 39.94 -34.78
CA LYS A 378 18.06 41.13 -34.72
C LYS A 378 18.96 41.12 -35.95
N THR A 379 18.41 41.56 -37.08
CA THR A 379 19.23 42.04 -38.20
C THR A 379 19.19 43.57 -38.16
N GLY A 380 20.09 44.15 -37.39
CA GLY A 380 20.41 45.56 -37.42
C GLY A 380 21.84 45.74 -37.93
N MET A 381 21.95 46.13 -39.20
CA MET A 381 22.73 47.28 -39.67
C MET A 381 24.21 47.41 -39.26
N HIS A 382 25.14 47.13 -40.19
CA HIS A 382 26.12 48.09 -40.77
C HIS A 382 27.34 47.37 -41.37
N ALA A 383 27.59 47.58 -42.66
CA ALA A 383 28.93 47.61 -43.24
C ALA A 383 28.93 48.65 -44.37
N ALA A 384 29.46 49.83 -44.08
CA ALA A 384 30.02 50.72 -45.10
C ALA A 384 31.43 50.22 -45.45
N PRO A 385 31.87 50.44 -46.68
CA PRO A 385 33.10 51.19 -46.83
C PRO A 385 32.98 52.32 -47.86
N GLN A 386 33.71 53.40 -47.58
CA GLN A 386 33.90 54.58 -48.40
C GLN A 386 34.75 54.25 -49.64
N SER A 387 34.45 54.87 -50.79
CA SER A 387 35.29 55.93 -51.41
C SER A 387 35.02 56.11 -52.92
N SER A 388 34.81 57.39 -53.28
CA SER A 388 35.16 58.10 -54.53
C SER A 388 34.91 57.44 -55.90
N THR A 389 34.07 58.03 -56.75
CA THR A 389 34.44 59.04 -57.77
C THR A 389 33.23 59.37 -58.68
N SER A 390 32.95 60.66 -58.88
CA SER A 390 32.23 61.21 -60.05
C SER A 390 32.97 60.84 -61.36
N PRO A 391 32.33 60.81 -62.56
CA PRO A 391 31.64 61.97 -63.13
C PRO A 391 30.41 61.72 -64.04
N LEU A 392 29.68 62.83 -64.26
CA LEU A 392 28.98 63.26 -65.50
C LEU A 392 28.33 62.20 -66.41
N GLN A 393 26.99 62.24 -66.49
CA GLN A 393 26.25 62.83 -67.62
C GLN A 393 24.78 63.06 -67.27
#